data_AF-A0A7G7KRW1-F1
#
_entry.id   AF-A0A7G7KRW1-F1
#
_cell.length_a   1.000
_cell.length_b   1.000
_cell.length_c   1.000
_cell.angle_alpha   90.00
_cell.angle_beta   90.00
_cell.angle_gamma   90.00
#
_symmetry.space_group_name_H-M   'P 1'
#
loop_
_entity.id
_entity.type
_entity.pdbx_description
1 polymer ?
#
loop_
_entity_poly.entity_id
_entity_poly.type
_entity_poly.pdbx_seq_one_letter_code
_entity_poly.pdbx_strand_id
1 'polypeptide(L)' 'MAVVIQSRAPNEESWHLEGSKRNHFKAYLTALAKARVTGRIYRLVDLDGAVLEQIEKHPSRG' A
#
# COMPACT_ATOMS: atom_id res chain seq x y z
N MET A 1 10.76 -10.81 7.95
CA MET A 1 9.39 -10.95 7.42
C MET A 1 9.27 -10.09 6.18
N ALA A 2 8.96 -10.68 5.02
CA ALA A 2 8.78 -9.90 3.80
C ALA A 2 7.35 -9.36 3.75
N VAL A 3 7.23 -8.06 3.49
CA VAL A 3 5.95 -7.36 3.33
C VAL A 3 5.84 -6.95 1.88
N VAL A 4 4.77 -7.39 1.25
CA VAL A 4 4.41 -7.09 -0.12
C VAL A 4 3.61 -5.79 -0.13
N ILE A 5 3.95 -4.91 -1.07
CA ILE A 5 3.23 -3.67 -1.32
C ILE A 5 2.38 -3.90 -2.55
N GLN A 6 1.08 -3.68 -2.42
CA GLN A 6 0.16 -3.66 -3.53
C GLN A 6 -0.48 -2.28 -3.67
N SER A 7 -0.83 -1.91 -4.90
CA SER A 7 -1.54 -0.68 -5.20
C SER A 7 -2.76 -0.96 -6.07
N ARG A 8 -3.75 -0.08 -6.02
CA ARG A 8 -4.85 -0.04 -6.97
C ARG A 8 -5.33 1.39 -7.15
N ALA A 9 -5.84 1.72 -8.33
CA ALA A 9 -6.58 2.95 -8.49
C ALA A 9 -7.93 2.86 -7.74
N PRO A 10 -8.54 4.00 -7.34
CA PRO A 10 -9.85 3.99 -6.66
C PRO A 10 -10.96 3.31 -7.45
N ASN A 11 -10.84 3.27 -8.79
CA ASN A 11 -11.77 2.67 -9.73
C ASN A 11 -11.32 1.29 -10.25
N GLU A 12 -10.22 0.73 -9.74
CA GLU A 12 -9.74 -0.61 -10.10
C GLU A 12 -10.15 -1.64 -9.04
N GLU A 13 -10.69 -2.78 -9.48
CA GLU A 13 -10.97 -3.91 -8.59
C GLU A 13 -9.70 -4.72 -8.26
N SER A 14 -8.77 -4.78 -9.21
CA SER A 14 -7.56 -5.58 -9.10
C SER A 14 -6.45 -4.84 -8.36
N TRP A 15 -5.73 -5.59 -7.52
CA TRP A 15 -4.53 -5.12 -6.85
C TRP A 15 -3.29 -5.46 -7.68
N HIS A 16 -2.45 -4.47 -7.92
CA HIS A 16 -1.20 -4.60 -8.63
C HIS A 16 -0.03 -4.72 -7.65
N LEU A 17 0.89 -5.63 -7.93
CA LEU A 17 2.11 -5.80 -7.15
C LEU A 17 3.10 -4.67 -7.46
N GLU A 18 3.45 -3.88 -6.45
CA GLU A 18 4.42 -2.78 -6.56
C GLU A 18 5.84 -3.21 -6.17
N GLY A 19 5.95 -4.26 -5.35
CA GLY A 19 7.20 -4.82 -4.87
C GLY A 19 7.10 -5.32 -3.44
N SER A 20 8.24 -5.69 -2.86
CA SER A 20 8.32 -6.18 -1.48
C SER A 20 9.43 -5.50 -0.70
N LYS A 21 9.29 -5.44 0.62
CA LYS A 21 10.29 -4.94 1.57
C LYS A 21 10.49 -5.95 2.69
N ARG A 22 11.69 -5.98 3.28
CA ARG A 22 12.03 -6.88 4.40
C ARG A 22 11.52 -6.42 5.77
N ASN A 23 10.87 -5.26 5.83
CA ASN A 23 10.39 -4.64 7.07
C ASN A 23 9.09 -3.88 6.79
N HIS A 24 8.08 -4.10 7.63
CA HIS A 24 6.80 -3.40 7.64
C HIS A 24 6.97 -1.87 7.62
N PHE A 25 7.81 -1.31 8.51
CA PHE A 25 8.00 0.13 8.62
C PHE A 25 8.50 0.76 7.31
N LYS A 26 9.45 0.11 6.62
CA LYS A 26 9.93 0.57 5.31
C LYS A 26 8.86 0.42 4.23
N ALA A 27 8.07 -0.65 4.29
CA ALA A 27 6.96 -0.87 3.37
C ALA A 27 5.90 0.23 3.52
N TYR A 28 5.52 0.54 4.76
CA TYR A 28 4.58 1.60 5.12
C TYR A 28 5.04 2.97 4.62
N LEU A 29 6.27 3.39 4.94
CA LEU A 29 6.79 4.69 4.48
C LEU A 29 6.82 4.79 2.95
N THR A 30 7.19 3.71 2.27
CA THR A 30 7.20 3.65 0.80
C THR A 30 5.79 3.80 0.24
N ALA A 31 4.84 3.02 0.76
CA ALA A 31 3.45 3.04 0.33
C ALA A 31 2.78 4.38 0.63
N LEU A 32 3.03 4.99 1.79
CA LEU A 32 2.53 6.31 2.15
C LEU A 32 3.07 7.41 1.22
N ALA A 33 4.38 7.40 0.94
CA ALA A 33 4.98 8.35 0.00
C ALA A 33 4.37 8.20 -1.41
N LYS A 34 4.23 6.96 -1.89
CA LYS A 34 3.62 6.68 -3.20
C LYS A 34 2.13 7.04 -3.24
N ALA A 35 1.36 6.76 -2.19
CA ALA A 35 -0.07 7.11 -2.09
C ALA A 35 -0.27 8.63 -2.22
N ARG A 36 0.58 9.43 -1.59
CA ARG A 36 0.55 10.90 -1.70
C ARG A 36 0.82 11.41 -3.11
N VAL A 37 1.78 10.80 -3.82
CA VAL A 37 2.19 11.23 -5.17
C VAL A 37 1.21 10.75 -6.24
N THR A 38 0.78 9.49 -6.15
CA THR A 38 -0.02 8.84 -7.22
C THR A 38 -1.52 8.94 -7.00
N GLY A 39 -1.98 9.24 -5.78
CA GLY A 39 -3.39 9.20 -5.42
C GLY A 39 -4.01 7.80 -5.45
N ARG A 40 -3.22 6.75 -5.66
CA ARG A 40 -3.66 5.35 -5.60
C ARG A 40 -3.82 4.90 -4.15
N ILE A 41 -4.63 3.87 -3.96
CA ILE A 41 -4.76 3.17 -2.69
C ILE A 41 -3.65 2.13 -2.61
N TYR A 42 -2.95 2.07 -1.49
CA TYR A 42 -1.92 1.07 -1.26
C TYR A 42 -2.33 0.14 -0.12
N ARG A 43 -1.86 -1.09 -0.14
CA ARG A 43 -1.94 -1.99 1.00
C ARG A 43 -0.66 -2.76 1.19
N LEU A 44 -0.41 -3.13 2.44
CA LEU A 44 0.66 -3.99 2.86
C LEU A 44 0.08 -5.37 3.11
N VAL A 45 0.68 -6.39 2.53
CA VAL A 45 0.29 -7.78 2.66
C VAL A 45 1.51 -8.59 3.11
N ASP A 46 1.31 -9.56 3.99
CA ASP A 46 2.36 -10.54 4.28
C ASP A 46 2.49 -11.59 3.15
N LEU A 47 3.35 -12.57 3.35
CA LEU A 47 3.59 -13.65 2.38
C LEU A 47 2.41 -14.62 2.27
N ASP A 48 1.57 -14.70 3.30
CA ASP A 48 0.37 -15.53 3.35
C ASP A 48 -0.84 -14.79 2.72
N GLY A 49 -0.64 -13.54 2.30
CA GLY A 49 -1.66 -12.70 1.69
C GLY A 49 -2.57 -12.00 2.70
N ALA A 50 -2.26 -12.06 4.00
CA ALA A 50 -3.01 -11.34 5.01
C ALA A 50 -2.69 -9.84 4.91
N VAL A 51 -3.75 -9.02 4.91
CA VAL A 51 -3.61 -7.56 4.86
C VAL A 51 -3.14 -7.07 6.21
N LEU A 52 -1.92 -6.52 6.25
CA LEU A 52 -1.34 -5.92 7.44
C LEU A 52 -1.84 -4.49 7.63
N GLU A 53 -1.93 -3.72 6.54
CA GLU A 53 -2.31 -2.31 6.59
C GLU A 53 -2.86 -1.82 5.25
N GLN A 54 -3.81 -0.89 5.26
CA GLN A 54 -4.32 -0.22 4.06
C GLN A 54 -4.10 1.29 4.19
N ILE A 55 -3.49 1.86 3.16
CA ILE A 55 -3.04 3.25 3.10
C ILE A 55 -3.85 3.91 1.99
N GLU A 56 -4.85 4.68 2.41
CA GLU A 56 -5.61 5.53 1.52
C GLU A 56 -5.11 6.96 1.66
N LYS A 57 -5.19 7.75 0.59
CA LYS A 57 -5.09 9.20 0.74
C LYS A 57 -6.32 9.62 1.55
N HIS A 58 -6.15 9.76 2.86
CA HIS A 58 -7.17 10.32 3.72
C HIS A 58 -7.62 11.64 3.06
N PRO A 59 -8.91 11.83 2.75
CA PRO A 59 -9.37 13.15 2.39
C PRO A 59 -9.10 14.00 3.63
N SER A 60 -8.20 14.95 3.49
CA SER A 60 -8.10 16.07 4.42
C SER A 60 -9.52 16.66 4.48
N ARG A 61 -10.28 16.34 5.54
CA ARG A 61 -11.46 17.10 5.89
C ARG A 61 -10.95 18.41 6.47
N GLY A 62 -11.29 19.52 5.83
CA GLY A 62 -11.10 20.88 6.34
C GLY A 62 -9.98 21.64 5.65
#